data_AF-W4VNB3-F1
#
_entry.id   AF-W4VNB3-F1
#
_cell.length_a   1.000
_cell.length_b   1.000
_cell.length_c   1.000
_cell.angle_alpha   90.00
_cell.angle_beta   90.00
_cell.angle_gamma   90.00
#
_symmetry.space_group_name_H-M   'P 1'
#
loop_
_entity.id
_entity.type
_entity.pdbx_description
1 polymer ?
#
loop_
_entity_poly.entity_id
_entity_poly.type
_entity_poly.pdbx_seq_one_letter_code
_entity_poly.pdbx_strand_id
1 'polypeptide(L)'
;MISLRRGKFFVELAKHKGFNLKQLSKETDLPYSTLQSMIKRDFYNASINKMIDICNVIDIRVEDLYEKDLNEDYLKKLIQKDEPGTFVLENVLIEFIENDLSGLVTFLEDHSKFTSQLFHISNNILEEDKKMLLIYLEQALKLTRKIKYNR
;
A
#
# COMPACT_ATOMS: atom_id res chain seq x y z
N MET A 1 -2.88 -4.04 24.91
CA MET A 1 -2.33 -4.97 23.90
C MET A 1 -1.26 -4.26 23.10
N ILE A 2 -0.21 -4.96 22.66
CA ILE A 2 0.84 -4.40 21.81
C ILE A 2 0.42 -4.59 20.35
N SER A 3 0.31 -3.50 19.59
CA SER A 3 0.06 -3.57 18.15
C SER A 3 1.34 -4.03 17.43
N LEU A 4 1.18 -5.00 16.53
CA LEU A 4 2.21 -5.46 15.61
C LEU A 4 2.34 -4.49 14.44
N ARG A 5 3.55 -4.39 13.89
CA ARG A 5 3.79 -3.73 12.61
C ARG A 5 3.21 -4.57 11.47
N ARG A 6 2.68 -3.94 10.41
CA ARG A 6 1.98 -4.60 9.30
C ARG A 6 2.79 -5.72 8.66
N GLY A 7 4.06 -5.48 8.38
CA GLY A 7 4.94 -6.48 7.78
C GLY A 7 5.09 -7.71 8.67
N LYS A 8 5.23 -7.51 9.98
CA LYS A 8 5.32 -8.61 10.95
C LYS A 8 3.99 -9.36 11.05
N PHE A 9 2.88 -8.65 11.14
CA PHE A 9 1.53 -9.24 11.18
C PHE A 9 1.27 -10.12 9.95
N PHE A 10 1.55 -9.61 8.75
CA PHE A 10 1.42 -10.35 7.50
C PHE A 10 2.24 -11.65 7.50
N VAL A 11 3.49 -11.59 7.96
CA VAL A 11 4.36 -12.79 8.00
C VAL A 11 3.81 -13.85 8.94
N GLU A 12 3.30 -13.48 10.11
CA GLU A 12 2.70 -14.45 11.05
C GLU A 12 1.41 -15.05 10.47
N LEU A 13 0.55 -14.22 9.88
CA LEU A 13 -0.69 -14.68 9.24
C LEU A 13 -0.41 -15.64 8.07
N ALA A 14 0.55 -15.31 7.21
CA ALA A 14 0.97 -16.16 6.10
C ALA A 14 1.47 -17.53 6.58
N LYS A 15 2.28 -17.57 7.66
CA LYS A 15 2.75 -18.82 8.26
C LYS A 15 1.59 -19.67 8.77
N HIS A 16 0.62 -19.06 9.45
CA HIS A 16 -0.57 -19.78 9.92
C HIS A 16 -1.41 -20.36 8.79
N LYS A 17 -1.41 -19.69 7.63
CA LYS A 17 -2.04 -20.18 6.40
C LYS A 17 -1.16 -21.13 5.56
N GLY A 18 -0.02 -21.56 6.09
CA GLY A 18 0.84 -22.57 5.46
C GLY A 18 1.83 -22.02 4.44
N PHE A 19 2.00 -20.70 4.36
CA PHE A 19 2.92 -20.06 3.42
C PHE A 19 4.22 -19.61 4.09
N ASN A 20 5.32 -19.79 3.38
CA ASN A 20 6.58 -19.12 3.66
C ASN A 20 6.89 -18.07 2.58
N LEU A 21 7.87 -17.20 2.86
CA LEU A 21 8.20 -16.08 1.99
C LEU A 21 8.66 -16.50 0.57
N LYS A 22 9.26 -17.69 0.42
CA LYS A 22 9.65 -18.22 -0.90
C LYS A 22 8.43 -18.69 -1.69
N GLN A 23 7.46 -19.34 -1.03
CA GLN A 23 6.20 -19.72 -1.67
C GLN A 23 5.42 -18.48 -2.11
N LEU A 24 5.26 -17.50 -1.22
CA LEU A 24 4.60 -16.24 -1.54
C LEU A 24 5.25 -15.54 -2.74
N SER A 25 6.58 -15.47 -2.78
CA SER A 25 7.32 -14.90 -3.91
C SER A 25 6.99 -15.60 -5.23
N LYS A 26 6.85 -16.93 -5.23
CA LYS A 26 6.51 -17.71 -6.42
C LYS A 26 5.04 -17.53 -6.83
N GLU A 27 4.13 -17.51 -5.87
CA GLU A 27 2.68 -17.42 -6.13
C GLU A 27 2.21 -16.02 -6.50
N THR A 28 2.92 -14.98 -6.03
CA THR A 28 2.65 -13.58 -6.37
C THR A 28 3.42 -13.08 -7.60
N ASP A 29 4.29 -13.92 -8.19
CA ASP A 29 5.25 -13.52 -9.23
C ASP A 29 6.12 -12.31 -8.85
N LEU A 30 6.33 -12.09 -7.56
CA LEU A 30 7.20 -11.02 -7.04
C LEU A 30 8.58 -11.57 -6.71
N PRO A 31 9.68 -10.88 -7.10
CA PRO A 31 11.01 -11.28 -6.65
C PRO A 31 11.09 -11.32 -5.12
N TYR A 32 11.72 -12.36 -4.57
CA TYR A 32 11.87 -12.55 -3.13
C TYR A 32 12.42 -11.31 -2.42
N SER A 33 13.41 -10.64 -3.02
CA SER A 33 14.00 -9.40 -2.50
C SER A 33 13.01 -8.24 -2.47
N THR A 34 12.11 -8.16 -3.45
CA THR A 34 11.04 -7.15 -3.52
C THR A 34 10.03 -7.38 -2.41
N LEU A 35 9.51 -8.61 -2.28
CA LEU A 35 8.55 -8.96 -1.22
C LEU A 35 9.17 -8.75 0.16
N GLN A 36 10.42 -9.15 0.36
CA GLN A 36 11.15 -8.91 1.61
C GLN A 36 11.30 -7.41 1.91
N SER A 37 11.61 -6.59 0.91
CA SER A 37 11.72 -5.13 1.04
C SER A 37 10.37 -4.49 1.39
N MET A 38 9.28 -4.94 0.78
CA MET A 38 7.93 -4.47 1.08
C MET A 38 7.55 -4.78 2.54
N ILE A 39 7.76 -6.02 2.99
CA ILE A 39 7.49 -6.44 4.37
C ILE A 39 8.32 -5.64 5.37
N LYS A 40 9.62 -5.46 5.12
CA LYS A 40 10.50 -4.67 6.01
C LYS A 40 10.07 -3.21 6.16
N ARG A 41 9.41 -2.67 5.14
CA ARG A 41 8.87 -1.30 5.11
C ARG A 41 7.40 -1.24 5.48
N ASP A 42 6.84 -2.31 6.08
CA ASP A 42 5.42 -2.37 6.47
C ASP A 42 4.44 -2.08 5.31
N PHE A 43 4.82 -2.47 4.09
CA PHE A 43 4.10 -2.20 2.85
C PHE A 43 3.93 -0.70 2.52
N TYR A 44 4.74 0.16 3.14
CA TYR A 44 4.78 1.58 2.79
C TYR A 44 5.10 1.77 1.30
N ASN A 45 4.24 2.52 0.61
CA ASN A 45 4.27 2.76 -0.84
C ASN A 45 4.16 1.50 -1.71
N ALA A 46 3.60 0.41 -1.18
CA ALA A 46 3.18 -0.71 -2.02
C ALA A 46 1.96 -0.27 -2.85
N SER A 47 1.98 -0.56 -4.16
CA SER A 47 0.80 -0.28 -4.99
C SER A 47 -0.36 -1.20 -4.59
N ILE A 48 -1.58 -0.72 -4.77
CA ILE A 48 -2.79 -1.49 -4.43
C ILE A 48 -2.83 -2.83 -5.15
N ASN A 49 -2.45 -2.90 -6.43
CA ASN A 49 -2.41 -4.16 -7.20
C ASN A 49 -1.50 -5.20 -6.54
N LYS A 50 -0.29 -4.80 -6.12
CA LYS A 50 0.63 -5.71 -5.43
C LYS A 50 0.06 -6.15 -4.08
N MET A 51 -0.63 -5.26 -3.37
CA MET A 51 -1.30 -5.64 -2.13
C MET A 51 -2.42 -6.63 -2.37
N ILE A 52 -3.23 -6.44 -3.42
CA ILE A 52 -4.27 -7.38 -3.84
C ILE A 52 -3.65 -8.74 -4.16
N ASP A 53 -2.62 -8.80 -4.99
CA ASP A 53 -1.96 -10.05 -5.39
C ASP A 53 -1.44 -10.82 -4.16
N ILE A 54 -0.75 -10.12 -3.25
CA ILE A 54 -0.20 -10.71 -2.03
C ILE A 54 -1.30 -11.18 -1.07
N CYS A 55 -2.37 -10.40 -0.89
CA CYS A 55 -3.47 -10.74 0.01
C CYS A 55 -4.32 -11.89 -0.54
N ASN A 56 -4.51 -11.96 -1.86
CA ASN A 56 -5.23 -13.05 -2.53
C ASN A 56 -4.55 -14.40 -2.32
N VAL A 57 -3.22 -14.46 -2.38
CA VAL A 57 -2.46 -15.70 -2.17
C VAL A 57 -2.72 -16.29 -0.78
N ILE A 58 -2.77 -15.44 0.25
CA ILE A 58 -3.07 -15.87 1.63
C ILE A 58 -4.54 -15.71 1.98
N ASP A 59 -5.40 -15.50 0.99
CA ASP A 59 -6.84 -15.43 1.15
C ASP A 59 -7.33 -14.48 2.26
N ILE A 60 -6.92 -13.22 2.19
CA ILE A 60 -7.41 -12.14 3.06
C ILE A 60 -7.71 -10.89 2.23
N ARG A 61 -8.38 -9.92 2.84
CA ARG A 61 -8.65 -8.63 2.20
C ARG A 61 -7.51 -7.67 2.50
N VAL A 62 -7.33 -6.68 1.63
CA VAL A 62 -6.33 -5.63 1.86
C VAL A 62 -6.62 -4.88 3.16
N GLU A 63 -7.89 -4.53 3.46
CA GLU A 63 -8.27 -3.87 4.72
C GLU A 63 -7.82 -4.63 5.97
N ASP A 64 -7.73 -5.97 5.90
CA ASP A 64 -7.33 -6.78 7.05
C ASP A 64 -5.87 -6.49 7.44
N LEU A 65 -5.03 -5.99 6.51
CA LEU A 65 -3.67 -5.50 6.80
C LEU A 65 -3.62 -4.01 7.17
N TYR A 66 -4.67 -3.24 6.88
CA TYR A 66 -4.71 -1.80 7.15
C TYR A 66 -5.53 -1.41 8.37
N GLU A 67 -6.13 -2.40 9.05
CA GLU A 67 -6.80 -2.23 10.34
C GLU A 67 -5.92 -1.50 11.38
N LYS A 68 -6.56 -0.74 12.26
CA LYS A 68 -5.84 0.12 13.22
C LYS A 68 -5.13 -0.68 14.32
N ASP A 69 -5.75 -1.79 14.74
CA ASP A 69 -5.30 -2.60 15.87
C ASP A 69 -4.87 -4.00 15.45
N LEU A 70 -3.71 -4.08 14.79
CA LEU A 70 -3.10 -5.36 14.41
C LEU A 70 -2.49 -6.06 15.63
N ASN A 71 -3.27 -6.88 16.31
CA ASN A 71 -2.83 -7.61 17.52
C ASN A 71 -3.09 -9.12 17.39
N GLU A 72 -2.67 -9.88 18.39
CA GLU A 72 -2.81 -11.34 18.44
C GLU A 72 -4.28 -11.80 18.39
N ASP A 73 -5.20 -11.04 18.97
CA ASP A 73 -6.63 -11.40 18.95
C ASP A 73 -7.22 -11.19 17.56
N TYR A 74 -6.83 -10.12 16.88
CA TYR A 74 -7.20 -9.88 15.49
C TYR A 74 -6.59 -10.94 14.55
N LEU A 75 -5.34 -11.33 14.79
CA LEU A 75 -4.68 -12.42 14.06
C LEU A 75 -5.48 -13.73 14.18
N LYS A 76 -5.86 -14.12 15.40
CA LYS A 76 -6.69 -15.32 15.63
C LYS A 76 -8.04 -15.24 14.92
N LYS A 77 -8.67 -14.06 14.92
CA LYS A 77 -9.94 -13.83 14.22
C LYS A 77 -9.80 -14.07 12.71
N LEU A 78 -8.71 -13.62 12.09
CA LEU A 78 -8.46 -13.84 10.66
C LEU A 78 -8.10 -15.29 10.33
N ILE A 79 -7.38 -15.98 11.21
CA ILE A 79 -7.03 -17.41 11.03
C ILE A 79 -8.29 -18.29 11.05
N GLN A 80 -9.30 -17.92 11.84
CA GLN A 80 -10.55 -18.67 11.99
C GLN A 80 -11.63 -18.29 10.97
N LYS A 81 -11.34 -17.34 10.06
CA LYS A 81 -12.32 -16.86 9.09
C LYS A 81 -12.40 -17.85 7.92
N ASP A 82 -13.56 -18.48 7.75
CA ASP A 82 -13.81 -19.49 6.70
C ASP A 82 -14.09 -18.90 5.31
N GLU A 83 -14.36 -17.59 5.18
CA GLU A 83 -14.72 -16.99 3.90
C GLU A 83 -13.58 -16.18 3.26
N PRO A 84 -13.25 -16.48 1.98
CA PRO A 84 -12.27 -15.74 1.21
C PRO A 84 -12.76 -14.32 0.97
N GLY A 85 -12.00 -13.36 1.46
CA GLY A 85 -12.29 -11.95 1.24
C GLY A 85 -11.71 -11.49 -0.09
N THR A 86 -12.48 -11.60 -1.17
CA THR A 86 -12.02 -11.26 -2.54
C THR A 86 -12.33 -9.83 -2.98
N PHE A 87 -13.03 -9.05 -2.16
CA PHE A 87 -13.37 -7.65 -2.45
C PHE A 87 -12.48 -6.69 -1.66
N VAL A 88 -11.89 -5.72 -2.35
CA VAL A 88 -11.28 -4.54 -1.72
C VAL A 88 -12.38 -3.52 -1.50
N LEU A 89 -12.55 -3.08 -0.26
CA LEU A 89 -13.53 -2.04 0.05
C LEU A 89 -13.16 -0.71 -0.63
N GLU A 90 -14.18 0.03 -1.09
CA GLU A 90 -13.98 1.30 -1.79
C GLU A 90 -13.20 2.32 -0.97
N ASN A 91 -13.41 2.38 0.34
CA ASN A 91 -12.67 3.27 1.24
C ASN A 91 -11.17 2.97 1.28
N VAL A 92 -10.78 1.69 1.21
CA VAL A 92 -9.37 1.29 1.10
C VAL A 92 -8.80 1.77 -0.22
N LEU A 93 -9.50 1.55 -1.33
CA LEU A 93 -9.03 2.01 -2.64
C LEU A 93 -8.84 3.54 -2.66
N ILE A 94 -9.77 4.29 -2.08
CA ILE A 94 -9.70 5.74 -1.95
C ILE A 94 -8.47 6.16 -1.12
N GLU A 95 -8.13 5.45 -0.04
CA GLU A 95 -6.93 5.72 0.76
C GLU A 95 -5.64 5.53 -0.05
N PHE A 96 -5.54 4.48 -0.86
CA PHE A 96 -4.39 4.26 -1.73
C PHE A 96 -4.26 5.37 -2.78
N ILE A 97 -5.37 5.76 -3.42
CA ILE A 97 -5.39 6.86 -4.39
C ILE A 97 -4.98 8.18 -3.72
N GLU A 98 -5.48 8.47 -2.52
CA GLU A 98 -5.11 9.68 -1.77
C GLU A 98 -3.60 9.71 -1.47
N ASN A 99 -3.03 8.58 -1.04
CA ASN A 99 -1.61 8.46 -0.74
C ASN A 99 -0.73 8.63 -1.98
N ASP A 100 -1.09 8.00 -3.09
CA ASP A 100 -0.35 8.11 -4.35
C ASP A 100 -0.37 9.56 -4.88
N LEU A 101 -1.54 10.21 -4.88
CA LEU A 101 -1.67 11.62 -5.28
C LEU A 101 -0.85 12.54 -4.37
N SER A 102 -0.91 12.35 -3.05
CA SER A 102 -0.12 13.14 -2.10
C SER A 102 1.39 12.94 -2.30
N GLY A 103 1.81 11.72 -2.62
CA GLY A 103 3.19 11.39 -2.96
C GLY A 103 3.67 12.11 -4.22
N LEU A 104 2.81 12.19 -5.24
CA LEU A 104 3.10 12.93 -6.48
C LEU A 104 3.18 14.45 -6.27
N VAL A 105 2.30 15.01 -5.44
CA VAL A 105 2.39 16.44 -5.05
C VAL A 105 3.73 16.71 -4.37
N THR A 106 4.08 15.90 -3.37
CA THR A 106 5.38 16.01 -2.69
C THR A 106 6.55 15.83 -3.68
N PHE A 107 6.39 14.95 -4.68
CA PHE A 107 7.40 14.72 -5.72
C PHE A 107 7.66 15.97 -6.58
N LEU A 108 6.61 16.75 -6.87
CA LEU A 108 6.75 17.97 -7.67
C LEU A 108 7.22 19.18 -6.84
N GLU A 109 6.91 19.21 -5.54
CA GLU A 109 7.23 20.34 -4.65
C GLU A 109 8.63 20.27 -4.03
N ASP A 110 9.12 19.08 -3.66
CA ASP A 110 10.32 18.94 -2.83
C ASP A 110 11.44 18.17 -3.53
N HIS A 111 12.33 18.92 -4.16
CA HIS A 111 13.53 18.42 -4.84
C HIS A 111 14.56 17.72 -3.91
N SER A 112 14.44 17.85 -2.59
CA SER A 112 15.48 17.40 -1.65
C SER A 112 15.44 15.91 -1.29
N LYS A 113 14.34 15.20 -1.60
CA LYS A 113 14.12 13.80 -1.16
C LYS A 113 14.49 12.74 -2.20
N PHE A 114 15.13 13.12 -3.30
CA PHE A 114 15.32 12.22 -4.43
C PHE A 114 16.64 11.48 -4.46
N THR A 115 16.58 10.24 -4.97
CA THR A 115 17.74 9.59 -5.59
C THR A 115 18.13 10.38 -6.84
N SER A 116 19.41 10.36 -7.21
CA SER A 116 19.93 11.17 -8.33
C SER A 116 19.12 11.06 -9.62
N GLN A 117 18.63 9.86 -9.98
CA GLN A 117 17.83 9.66 -11.20
C GLN A 117 16.49 10.39 -11.19
N LEU A 118 15.74 10.32 -10.08
CA LEU A 118 14.43 10.98 -9.97
C LEU A 118 14.58 12.51 -9.88
N PHE A 119 15.66 12.98 -9.25
CA PHE A 119 16.03 14.40 -9.24
C PHE A 119 16.25 14.94 -10.66
N HIS A 120 16.99 14.19 -11.50
CA HIS A 120 17.21 14.58 -12.89
C HIS A 120 15.93 14.61 -13.71
N ILE A 121 15.03 13.62 -13.53
CA ILE A 121 13.75 13.58 -14.24
C ILE A 121 12.87 14.78 -13.84
N SER A 122 12.73 15.06 -12.54
CA SER A 122 11.94 16.19 -12.05
C SER A 122 12.48 17.53 -12.58
N ASN A 123 13.80 17.73 -12.59
CA ASN A 123 14.42 18.95 -13.11
C ASN A 123 14.31 19.13 -14.63
N ASN A 124 14.03 18.07 -15.38
CA ASN A 124 13.84 18.14 -16.83
C ASN A 124 12.40 18.51 -17.24
N ILE A 125 11.46 18.56 -16.29
CA ILE A 125 10.10 19.05 -16.54
C ILE A 125 10.14 20.57 -16.54
N LEU A 126 9.59 21.21 -17.57
CA LEU A 126 9.48 22.67 -17.63
C LEU A 126 8.67 23.20 -16.44
N GLU A 127 9.07 24.34 -15.89
CA GLU A 127 8.42 24.90 -14.69
C GLU A 127 6.93 25.20 -14.89
N GLU A 128 6.52 25.56 -16.11
CA GLU A 128 5.11 25.76 -16.46
C GLU A 128 4.31 24.45 -16.46
N ASP A 129 4.90 23.36 -16.99
CA ASP A 129 4.31 22.03 -16.96
C ASP A 129 4.22 21.49 -15.54
N LYS A 130 5.25 21.72 -14.70
CA LYS A 130 5.22 21.37 -13.28
C LYS A 130 4.05 22.04 -12.56
N LYS A 131 3.85 23.35 -12.76
CA LYS A 131 2.74 24.10 -12.17
C LYS A 131 1.40 23.56 -12.64
N MET A 132 1.27 23.26 -13.94
CA MET A 132 0.05 22.68 -14.49
C MET A 132 -0.26 21.31 -13.87
N LEU A 133 0.74 20.44 -13.76
CA LEU A 133 0.61 19.12 -13.14
C LEU A 133 0.23 19.23 -11.65
N LEU A 134 0.86 20.15 -10.91
CA LEU A 134 0.55 20.38 -9.50
C LEU A 134 -0.93 20.76 -9.32
N ILE A 135 -1.43 21.69 -10.13
CA ILE A 135 -2.84 22.10 -10.10
C ILE A 135 -3.78 20.90 -10.32
N TYR A 136 -3.50 20.04 -11.31
CA TYR A 136 -4.34 18.87 -11.57
C TYR A 136 -4.29 17.84 -10.43
N LEU A 137 -3.12 17.60 -9.85
CA LEU A 137 -2.96 16.68 -8.73
C LEU A 137 -3.68 17.19 -7.47
N GLU A 138 -3.57 18.48 -7.17
CA GLU A 138 -4.29 19.11 -6.05
C GLU A 138 -5.80 19.03 -6.24
N GLN A 139 -6.30 19.26 -7.46
CA GLN A 139 -7.73 19.11 -7.78
C GLN A 139 -8.20 17.67 -7.61
N ALA A 140 -7.44 16.69 -8.12
CA ALA A 140 -7.73 15.29 -7.93
C ALA A 140 -7.76 14.92 -6.44
N LEU A 141 -6.77 15.37 -5.66
CA LEU A 141 -6.68 15.13 -4.22
C LEU A 141 -7.89 15.72 -3.47
N LYS A 142 -8.32 16.93 -3.85
CA LYS A 142 -9.53 17.57 -3.32
C LYS A 142 -10.79 16.74 -3.61
N LEU A 143 -10.93 16.21 -4.83
CA LEU A 143 -12.05 15.35 -5.19
C LEU A 143 -12.03 14.03 -4.41
N THR A 144 -10.88 13.37 -4.30
CA THR A 144 -10.70 12.12 -3.54
C THR A 144 -11.08 12.33 -2.07
N ARG A 145 -10.62 13.41 -1.43
CA ARG A 145 -11.02 13.76 -0.05
C ARG A 145 -12.51 14.02 0.08
N LYS A 146 -13.12 14.70 -0.90
CA LYS A 146 -14.58 14.92 -0.91
C LYS A 146 -15.34 13.58 -0.95
N ILE A 147 -14.91 12.64 -1.79
CA ILE A 147 -15.52 11.30 -1.87
C ILE A 147 -15.36 10.55 -0.54
N LYS A 148 -14.19 10.66 0.09
CA LYS A 148 -13.87 10.01 1.38
C LYS A 148 -14.73 10.50 2.55
N TYR A 149 -14.97 11.81 2.65
CA TYR A 149 -15.58 12.43 3.84
C TYR A 149 -17.03 12.91 3.67
N ASN A 150 -17.55 13.02 2.43
CA ASN A 150 -18.95 13.44 2.20
C ASN A 150 -19.90 12.26 1.94
N ARG A 151 -19.64 11.12 2.56
CA ARG A 151 -20.56 9.98 2.62
C ARG A 151 -21.06 9.78 4.05
#